data_AF-A0A5C3KHK2-F1
#
_entry.id   AF-A0A5C3KHK2-F1
#
_cell.length_a   1.000
_cell.length_b   1.000
_cell.length_c   1.000
_cell.angle_alpha   90.00
_cell.angle_beta   90.00
_cell.angle_gamma   90.00
#
_symmetry.space_group_name_H-M   'P 1'
#
loop_
_entity.id
_entity.type
_entity.pdbx_description
1 polymer ?
#
loop_
_entity_poly.entity_id
_entity_poly.type
_entity_poly.pdbx_seq_one_letter_code
_entity_poly.pdbx_strand_id
1 'polypeptide(L)'
;MIRFCGAKEQFQTALKLEKLKQDPHPYTGGGFGDIYKGEFDGKPVAIKVIRIYRNDIKNRNLSKKAKEVSKEAITWSLCAHPNLLPFYGVYTLEESGYGKVGIVSPWMENGNLHQYMKRHLGLSPKTQISLISDVARGIAYLHETA
;
A
#
# COMPACT_ATOMS: atom_id res chain seq x y z
N MET A 1 -9.02 -4.12 -21.56
CA MET A 1 -9.19 -4.48 -20.14
C MET A 1 -7.96 -5.26 -19.73
N ILE A 2 -6.91 -4.58 -19.29
CA ILE A 2 -5.70 -5.24 -18.77
C ILE A 2 -5.78 -5.16 -17.26
N ARG A 3 -6.16 -6.30 -16.66
CA ARG A 3 -6.29 -6.48 -15.22
C ARG A 3 -4.91 -6.72 -14.64
N PHE A 4 -4.35 -5.72 -13.94
CA PHE A 4 -3.31 -6.02 -12.95
C PHE A 4 -4.04 -6.55 -11.71
N CYS A 5 -4.03 -7.87 -11.55
CA CYS A 5 -4.62 -8.61 -10.44
C CYS A 5 -6.16 -8.64 -10.43
N GLY A 6 -6.73 -9.80 -10.76
CA GLY A 6 -8.15 -10.09 -10.58
C GLY A 6 -8.44 -10.44 -9.13
N ALA A 7 -8.59 -9.44 -8.26
CA ALA A 7 -9.16 -9.64 -6.94
C ALA A 7 -10.44 -8.80 -6.81
N LYS A 8 -11.58 -9.41 -7.16
CA LYS A 8 -12.91 -8.96 -6.66
C LYS A 8 -13.16 -9.63 -5.31
N GLU A 9 -12.23 -9.47 -4.39
CA GLU A 9 -12.43 -9.86 -3.01
C GLU A 9 -12.52 -8.57 -2.24
N GLN A 10 -13.76 -8.16 -1.96
CA GLN A 10 -14.04 -7.02 -1.10
C GLN A 10 -13.62 -7.42 0.31
N PHE A 11 -12.38 -7.13 0.66
CA PHE A 11 -12.00 -7.05 2.05
C PHE A 11 -12.78 -5.89 2.65
N GLN A 12 -13.54 -6.16 3.72
CA GLN A 12 -14.15 -5.10 4.51
C GLN A 12 -13.03 -4.21 5.04
N THR A 13 -13.15 -2.90 4.86
CA THR A 13 -12.20 -1.91 5.35
C THR A 13 -12.16 -1.93 6.87
N ALA A 14 -11.31 -2.77 7.45
CA ALA A 14 -11.14 -2.87 8.89
C ALA A 14 -10.07 -1.87 9.32
N LEU A 15 -10.38 -0.97 10.25
CA LEU A 15 -9.40 0.00 10.73
C LEU A 15 -8.19 -0.70 11.37
N LYS A 16 -8.37 -1.85 12.01
CA LYS A 16 -7.28 -2.69 12.55
C LYS A 16 -7.41 -4.12 12.03
N LEU A 17 -6.34 -4.65 11.45
CA LEU A 17 -6.23 -6.05 11.05
C LEU A 17 -5.57 -6.86 12.16
N GLU A 18 -6.20 -7.96 12.53
CA GLU A 18 -5.67 -8.95 13.47
C GLU A 18 -5.17 -10.18 12.71
N LYS A 19 -4.28 -10.97 13.34
CA LYS A 19 -3.78 -12.25 12.79
C LYS A 19 -3.07 -12.17 11.44
N LEU A 20 -2.61 -10.97 11.05
CA LEU A 20 -1.75 -10.78 9.89
C LEU A 20 -0.37 -11.40 10.18
N LYS A 21 0.12 -12.22 9.25
CA LYS A 21 1.48 -12.75 9.28
C LYS A 21 2.36 -11.86 8.43
N GLN A 22 3.51 -11.45 8.96
CA GLN A 22 4.48 -10.63 8.25
C GLN A 22 5.76 -11.43 8.06
N ASP A 23 6.39 -11.28 6.89
CA ASP A 23 7.72 -11.83 6.65
C ASP A 23 8.77 -11.17 7.56
N PRO A 24 9.82 -11.90 7.99
CA PRO A 24 10.80 -11.39 8.95
C PRO A 24 11.66 -10.24 8.40
N HIS A 25 11.79 -10.13 7.07
CA HIS A 25 12.63 -9.12 6.42
C HIS A 25 11.81 -8.28 5.45
N PRO A 26 12.11 -6.97 5.32
CA PRO A 26 11.43 -6.13 4.35
C PRO A 26 11.78 -6.57 2.92
N TYR A 27 10.78 -6.58 2.05
CA TYR A 27 10.97 -6.80 0.62
C TYR A 27 11.70 -5.62 -0.03
N THR A 28 11.37 -4.40 0.38
CA THR A 28 12.06 -3.17 -0.05
C THR A 28 11.91 -2.06 0.99
N GLY A 29 12.85 -1.12 1.02
CA GLY A 29 12.79 0.07 1.86
C GLY A 29 12.88 1.36 1.04
N GLY A 30 12.20 2.40 1.50
CA GLY A 30 12.28 3.75 0.94
C GLY A 30 12.43 4.80 2.03
N GLY A 31 12.41 6.09 1.66
CA GLY A 31 12.57 7.18 2.63
C GLY A 31 11.46 7.24 3.70
N PHE A 32 10.25 6.80 3.35
CA PHE A 32 9.05 6.93 4.19
C PHE A 32 8.69 5.67 4.98
N GLY A 33 9.37 4.54 4.74
CA GLY A 33 8.99 3.27 5.35
C GLY A 33 9.57 2.05 4.63
N ASP A 34 9.24 0.90 5.18
CA ASP A 34 9.58 -0.42 4.65
C ASP A 34 8.32 -1.12 4.15
N ILE A 35 8.45 -1.85 3.04
CA ILE A 35 7.39 -2.73 2.54
C ILE A 35 7.78 -4.16 2.89
N TYR A 36 6.91 -4.81 3.65
CA TYR A 36 7.00 -6.25 3.92
C TYR A 36 5.95 -6.98 3.08
N LYS A 37 6.27 -8.21 2.68
CA LYS A 37 5.26 -9.16 2.23
C LYS A 37 4.69 -9.86 3.47
N GLY A 38 3.45 -10.30 3.37
CA GLY A 38 2.77 -11.03 4.42
C GLY A 38 1.56 -11.77 3.90
N GLU A 39 0.79 -12.33 4.83
CA GLU A 39 -0.42 -13.08 4.56
C GLU A 39 -1.56 -12.60 5.47
N PHE A 40 -2.73 -12.38 4.89
CA PHE A 40 -3.98 -12.09 5.60
C PHE A 40 -5.11 -12.89 4.95
N ASP A 41 -5.85 -13.67 5.75
CA ASP A 41 -6.89 -14.61 5.29
C ASP A 41 -6.45 -15.51 4.12
N GLY A 42 -5.21 -16.03 4.21
CA GLY A 42 -4.64 -16.92 3.18
C GLY A 42 -4.24 -16.21 1.89
N LYS A 43 -4.25 -14.86 1.84
CA LYS A 43 -3.90 -14.09 0.65
C LYS A 43 -2.66 -13.24 0.87
N PRO A 44 -1.81 -13.11 -0.17
CA PRO A 44 -0.59 -12.31 -0.06
C PRO A 44 -0.95 -10.83 0.04
N VAL A 45 -0.34 -10.16 1.02
CA VAL A 45 -0.51 -8.71 1.27
C VAL A 45 0.81 -7.97 1.28
N ALA A 46 0.75 -6.68 0.96
CA ALA A 46 1.84 -5.73 1.17
C ALA A 46 1.57 -4.94 2.45
N ILE A 47 2.59 -4.80 3.30
CA ILE A 47 2.51 -4.08 4.57
C ILE A 47 3.53 -2.96 4.53
N LYS A 48 3.05 -1.72 4.39
CA LYS A 48 3.88 -0.52 4.44
C LYS A 48 4.05 -0.10 5.88
N VAL A 49 5.17 -0.49 6.49
CA VAL A 49 5.55 -0.16 7.86
C VAL A 49 6.23 1.21 7.88
N ILE A 50 5.64 2.14 8.63
CA ILE A 50 6.16 3.50 8.73
C ILE A 50 7.36 3.53 9.67
N ARG A 51 8.49 4.03 9.18
CA ARG A 51 9.71 4.16 9.99
C ARG A 51 9.56 5.32 10.97
N ILE A 52 9.82 5.04 12.25
CA ILE A 52 9.98 6.05 13.30
C ILE A 52 11.46 6.18 13.59
N TYR A 53 12.05 7.34 13.33
CA TYR A 53 13.47 7.59 13.58
C TYR A 53 13.68 8.10 15.01
N ARG A 54 14.89 7.90 15.55
CA ARG A 54 15.26 8.43 16.88
C ARG A 54 15.05 9.94 17.00
N ASN A 55 15.27 10.69 15.91
CA ASN A 55 15.05 12.13 15.89
C ASN A 55 13.56 12.50 15.97
N ASP A 56 12.65 11.65 15.47
CA ASP A 56 11.21 11.87 15.61
C ASP A 56 10.78 11.79 17.07
N ILE A 57 11.38 10.85 17.81
CA ILE A 57 11.17 10.69 19.26
C ILE A 57 11.74 11.91 20.00
N LYS A 58 13.01 12.27 19.73
CA LYS A 58 13.68 13.40 20.39
C LYS A 58 12.95 14.73 20.18
N ASN A 59 12.44 14.95 18.98
CA ASN A 59 11.74 16.19 18.61
C ASN A 59 10.23 16.13 18.91
N ARG A 60 9.72 15.07 19.57
CA ARG A 60 8.29 14.87 19.86
C ARG A 60 7.40 14.92 18.60
N ASN A 61 7.94 14.55 17.44
CA ASN A 61 7.24 14.53 16.16
C ASN A 61 6.34 13.30 15.97
N LEU A 62 6.27 12.39 16.95
CA LEU A 62 5.45 11.18 16.90
C LEU A 62 3.97 11.48 16.64
N SER A 63 3.43 12.53 17.25
CA SER A 63 2.04 12.96 17.04
C SER A 63 1.80 13.46 15.61
N LYS A 64 2.75 14.19 15.04
CA LYS A 64 2.72 14.63 13.64
C LYS A 64 2.76 13.42 12.70
N LYS A 65 3.65 12.46 12.95
CA LYS A 65 3.76 11.24 12.14
C LYS A 65 2.50 10.40 12.22
N ALA A 66 1.96 10.20 13.42
CA ALA A 66 0.68 9.52 13.60
C ALA A 66 -0.44 10.23 12.82
N LYS A 67 -0.52 11.57 12.86
CA LYS A 67 -1.50 12.34 12.10
C LYS A 67 -1.35 12.16 10.58
N GLU A 68 -0.13 12.12 10.05
CA GLU A 68 0.12 11.85 8.63
C GLU A 68 -0.35 10.45 8.23
N VAL A 69 -0.03 9.43 9.04
CA VAL A 69 -0.42 8.04 8.79
C VAL A 69 -1.93 7.88 8.89
N SER A 70 -2.57 8.47 9.90
CA SER A 70 -4.04 8.45 10.03
C SER A 70 -4.72 9.11 8.84
N LYS A 71 -4.20 10.25 8.37
CA LYS A 71 -4.73 10.91 7.16
C LYS A 71 -4.60 10.02 5.93
N GLU A 72 -3.43 9.41 5.71
CA GLU A 72 -3.21 8.49 4.59
C GLU A 72 -4.17 7.30 4.67
N ALA A 73 -4.30 6.67 5.83
CA ALA A 73 -5.20 5.54 6.03
C ALA A 73 -6.68 5.92 5.82
N ILE A 74 -7.13 7.05 6.36
CA ILE A 74 -8.53 7.50 6.22
C ILE A 74 -8.83 7.84 4.76
N THR A 75 -8.03 8.68 4.10
CA THR A 75 -8.25 9.04 2.70
C THR A 75 -8.26 7.80 1.82
N TRP A 76 -7.32 6.87 2.03
CA TRP A 76 -7.26 5.64 1.24
C TRP A 76 -8.44 4.69 1.54
N SER A 77 -8.89 4.61 2.79
CA SER A 77 -10.05 3.79 3.19
C SER A 77 -11.36 4.21 2.52
N LEU A 78 -11.47 5.48 2.13
CA LEU A 78 -12.65 6.04 1.45
C LEU A 78 -12.60 5.88 -0.07
N CYS A 79 -11.45 5.49 -0.63
CA CYS A 79 -11.27 5.33 -2.07
C CYS A 79 -11.73 3.94 -2.52
N ALA A 80 -12.65 3.89 -3.48
CA ALA A 80 -13.13 2.66 -4.09
C ALA A 80 -13.18 2.81 -5.62
N HIS A 81 -12.09 2.46 -6.30
CA HIS A 81 -11.97 2.59 -7.75
C HIS A 81 -11.10 1.47 -8.34
N PRO A 82 -11.44 0.88 -9.51
CA PRO A 82 -10.71 -0.25 -10.10
C PRO A 82 -9.25 0.05 -10.47
N ASN A 83 -8.87 1.32 -10.63
CA ASN A 83 -7.49 1.74 -10.90
C ASN A 83 -6.77 2.31 -9.66
N LEU A 84 -7.34 2.12 -8.46
CA LEU A 84 -6.67 2.36 -7.19
C LEU A 84 -6.52 1.03 -6.46
N LEU A 85 -5.39 0.84 -5.80
CA LEU A 85 -5.17 -0.34 -4.99
C LEU A 85 -6.13 -0.27 -3.78
N PRO A 86 -6.86 -1.35 -3.43
CA PRO A 86 -7.76 -1.30 -2.29
C PRO A 86 -6.96 -1.26 -0.97
N PHE A 87 -7.49 -0.52 -0.01
CA PHE A 87 -6.99 -0.47 1.36
C PHE A 87 -7.67 -1.57 2.18
N TYR A 88 -6.89 -2.42 2.85
CA TYR A 88 -7.42 -3.49 3.69
C TYR A 88 -7.53 -3.05 5.16
N GLY A 89 -6.56 -2.30 5.66
CA GLY A 89 -6.57 -1.84 7.05
C GLY A 89 -5.23 -1.37 7.55
N VAL A 90 -5.16 -1.05 8.85
CA VAL A 90 -3.89 -0.84 9.55
C VAL A 90 -3.50 -2.04 10.39
N TYR A 91 -2.20 -2.25 10.56
CA TYR A 91 -1.63 -3.32 11.35
C TYR A 91 -0.66 -2.73 12.37
N THR A 92 -0.72 -3.20 13.62
CA THR A 92 0.17 -2.74 14.70
C THR A 92 1.11 -3.87 15.10
N LEU A 93 2.41 -3.64 14.98
CA LEU A 93 3.44 -4.55 15.48
C LEU A 93 3.71 -4.23 16.95
N GLU A 94 3.26 -5.12 17.84
CA GLU A 94 3.41 -4.95 19.30
C GLU A 94 4.82 -5.33 19.80
N GLU A 95 5.59 -6.13 19.05
CA GLU A 95 6.83 -6.75 19.54
C GLU A 95 8.07 -5.83 19.60
N SER A 96 8.07 -4.70 18.89
CA SER A 96 9.16 -3.72 19.01
C SER A 96 8.68 -2.55 19.85
N GLY A 97 9.29 -2.29 21.03
CA GLY A 97 8.87 -1.33 22.07
C GLY A 97 8.59 0.13 21.67
N TYR A 98 8.62 0.46 20.38
CA TYR A 98 7.92 1.59 19.77
C TYR A 98 6.96 0.99 18.72
N GLY A 99 5.67 0.90 19.04
CA GLY A 99 4.68 0.26 18.19
C GLY A 99 4.77 0.77 16.75
N LYS A 100 5.05 -0.14 15.81
CA LYS A 100 5.12 0.23 14.39
C LYS A 100 3.72 0.11 13.79
N VAL A 101 3.30 1.16 13.09
CA VAL A 101 2.05 1.15 12.33
C VAL A 101 2.36 0.78 10.89
N GLY A 102 1.67 -0.25 10.39
CA GLY A 102 1.65 -0.68 9.01
C GLY A 102 0.33 -0.36 8.34
N ILE A 103 0.35 0.06 7.09
CA ILE A 103 -0.84 0.12 6.22
C ILE A 103 -0.81 -1.10 5.30
N VAL A 104 -1.96 -1.76 5.14
CA VAL A 104 -2.06 -3.05 4.45
C VAL A 104 -2.91 -2.93 3.18
N SER A 105 -2.41 -3.54 2.11
CA SER A 105 -3.06 -3.63 0.81
C SER A 105 -2.75 -4.98 0.16
N PRO A 106 -3.40 -5.38 -0.94
CA PRO A 106 -3.03 -6.60 -1.64
C PRO A 106 -1.59 -6.54 -2.15
N TRP A 107 -0.94 -7.70 -2.14
CA TRP A 107 0.36 -7.86 -2.78
C TRP A 107 0.22 -7.86 -4.30
N MET A 108 1.08 -7.09 -4.98
CA MET A 108 1.10 -6.99 -6.44
C MET A 108 2.28 -7.79 -6.99
N GLU A 109 2.03 -9.00 -7.50
CA GLU A 109 3.10 -9.91 -7.97
C GLU A 109 3.95 -9.33 -9.12
N ASN A 110 3.34 -8.48 -9.95
CA ASN A 110 4.02 -7.79 -11.04
C ASN A 110 4.84 -6.56 -10.58
N GLY A 111 4.85 -6.26 -9.29
CA GLY A 111 5.52 -5.11 -8.71
C GLY A 111 4.89 -3.79 -9.13
N ASN A 112 5.69 -2.72 -9.07
CA ASN A 112 5.28 -1.41 -9.54
C ASN A 112 5.48 -1.25 -11.06
N LEU A 113 4.89 -0.20 -11.65
CA LEU A 113 4.94 0.05 -13.09
C LEU A 113 6.38 0.11 -13.65
N HIS A 114 7.33 0.69 -12.90
CA HIS A 114 8.73 0.77 -13.31
C HIS A 114 9.38 -0.62 -13.40
N GLN A 115 9.18 -1.44 -12.37
CA GLN A 115 9.64 -2.83 -12.36
C GLN A 115 8.99 -3.64 -13.49
N TYR A 116 7.69 -3.45 -13.70
CA TYR A 116 6.95 -4.12 -14.77
C TYR A 116 7.50 -3.77 -16.15
N MET A 117 7.72 -2.48 -16.44
CA MET A 117 8.28 -2.02 -17.72
C MET A 117 9.70 -2.54 -17.96
N LYS A 118 10.54 -2.60 -16.91
CA LYS A 118 11.90 -3.17 -17.03
C LYS A 118 11.89 -4.65 -17.38
N ARG A 119 10.92 -5.42 -16.87
CA ARG A 119 10.77 -6.85 -17.14
C ARG A 119 10.14 -7.14 -18.51
N HIS A 120 9.35 -6.20 -19.03
CA HIS A 120 8.63 -6.34 -20.30
C HIS A 120 9.13 -5.30 -21.30
N LEU A 121 10.33 -5.51 -21.84
CA LEU A 121 10.86 -4.67 -22.90
C LEU A 121 10.01 -4.86 -24.17
N GLY A 122 9.67 -3.76 -24.85
CA GLY A 122 8.92 -3.82 -26.11
C GLY A 122 7.40 -4.01 -25.97
N LEU A 123 6.79 -3.52 -24.88
CA LEU A 123 5.32 -3.45 -24.79
C LEU A 123 4.73 -2.77 -26.02
N SER A 124 3.67 -3.37 -26.58
CA SER A 124 2.97 -2.78 -27.72
C SER A 124 2.41 -1.39 -27.36
N PRO A 125 2.32 -0.46 -28.33
CA PRO A 125 1.73 0.86 -28.09
C PRO A 125 0.34 0.78 -27.46
N LYS A 126 -0.46 -0.21 -27.87
CA LYS A 126 -1.79 -0.48 -27.28
C LYS A 126 -1.73 -0.78 -25.78
N THR A 127 -0.75 -1.57 -25.35
CA THR A 127 -0.57 -1.90 -23.92
C THR A 127 -0.11 -0.68 -23.14
N GLN A 128 0.82 0.09 -23.69
CA GLN A 128 1.30 1.33 -23.07
C GLN A 128 0.17 2.35 -22.88
N ILE A 129 -0.67 2.54 -23.92
CA ILE A 129 -1.84 3.42 -23.85
C ILE A 129 -2.84 2.93 -22.80
N SER A 130 -3.06 1.61 -22.68
CA SER A 130 -3.93 1.06 -21.63
C SER A 130 -3.40 1.37 -20.23
N LEU A 131 -2.09 1.21 -19.99
CA LEU A 131 -1.46 1.52 -18.71
C LEU A 131 -1.62 2.99 -18.32
N ILE A 132 -1.37 3.89 -19.28
CA ILE A 132 -1.54 5.34 -19.09
C ILE A 132 -3.00 5.67 -18.80
N SER A 133 -3.92 5.08 -19.55
CA SER A 133 -5.36 5.30 -19.37
C SER A 133 -5.83 4.84 -17.99
N ASP A 134 -5.33 3.71 -17.50
CA ASP A 134 -5.66 3.20 -16.16
C ASP A 134 -5.14 4.14 -15.06
N VAL A 135 -3.88 4.61 -15.16
CA VAL A 135 -3.34 5.62 -14.23
C VAL A 135 -4.17 6.91 -14.26
N ALA A 136 -4.50 7.41 -15.45
CA ALA A 136 -5.27 8.63 -15.62
C ALA A 136 -6.67 8.53 -14.99
N ARG A 137 -7.36 7.40 -15.15
CA ARG A 137 -8.66 7.16 -14.50
C ARG A 137 -8.56 7.15 -12.98
N GLY A 138 -7.54 6.51 -12.42
CA GLY A 138 -7.29 6.52 -10.98
C GLY A 138 -7.07 7.93 -10.44
N ILE A 139 -6.27 8.74 -11.13
CA ILE A 139 -6.01 10.13 -10.74
C ILE A 139 -7.27 11.00 -10.88
N ALA A 140 -8.02 10.84 -11.99
CA ALA A 140 -9.27 11.57 -12.21
C ALA A 140 -10.27 11.30 -11.07
N TYR A 141 -10.45 10.04 -10.67
CA TYR A 141 -11.26 9.68 -9.51
C TYR A 141 -10.76 10.37 -8.24
N LEU A 142 -9.45 10.35 -7.97
CA LEU A 142 -8.90 11.02 -6.78
C LEU A 142 -9.21 12.51 -6.77
N HIS A 143 -9.15 13.20 -7.92
CA HIS A 143 -9.50 14.62 -8.02
C HIS A 143 -10.99 14.92 -7.78
N GLU A 144 -11.88 13.96 -8.05
CA GLU A 144 -13.32 14.10 -7.79
C GLU A 144 -13.67 13.82 -6.32
N THR A 145 -12.87 13.02 -5.63
CA THR A 145 -13.11 12.56 -4.25
C THR A 145 -12.26 13.24 -3.16
N ALA A 146 -11.32 14.10 -3.55
CA ALA A 146 -10.41 14.82 -2.64
C ALA A 146 -10.98 16.16 -2.15
#